data_AF-W8C272-F1
#
_entry.id   AF-W8C272-F1
#
_cell.length_a   1.000
_cell.length_b   1.000
_cell.length_c   1.000
_cell.angle_alpha   90.00
_cell.angle_beta   90.00
_cell.angle_gamma   90.00
#
_symmetry.space_group_name_H-M   'P 1'
#
loop_
_entity.id
_entity.type
_entity.pdbx_description
1 polymer ?
#
loop_
_entity_poly.entity_id
_entity_poly.type
_entity_poly.pdbx_seq_one_letter_code
_entity_poly.pdbx_strand_id
1 'polypeptide(L)'
;MGSMFRSEKMTLCQIFLAPEAAYNNMADLGELGCVQFRDLNHDVTNYQRKFVNEVRRCDEMERQIRYITRELEMEDIKLKDVYDDIPGAPNPREVSELEAQLEKAECEIREMSENNVNLKSNLLELTELCKVLEKTQTFFTEQTVIDMEEHANSGTFTGEQRGHLGFIAGVLSRQRVYAFERMLWRISRGNMLVKHADIEEPLQDPRTGIMTYRTAFVVFYQGEQLNARIRKVCTGFHASLYPCPNVHHERDDMLRGVRTRLE
;
A
#
# COMPACT_ATOMS: atom_id res chain seq x y z
N MET A 1 -12.44 45.23 35.21
CA MET A 1 -11.74 46.15 34.28
C MET A 1 -10.38 46.48 34.90
N GLY A 2 -9.33 45.75 34.48
CA GLY A 2 -7.99 45.81 35.07
C GLY A 2 -7.13 46.96 34.54
N SER A 3 -6.18 47.41 35.36
CA SER A 3 -5.25 48.50 35.04
C SER A 3 -4.22 48.04 34.00
N MET A 4 -4.25 48.58 32.79
CA MET A 4 -3.26 48.24 31.73
C MET A 4 -1.81 48.61 32.07
N PHE A 5 -1.56 49.46 33.07
CA PHE A 5 -0.23 50.01 33.38
C PHE A 5 0.56 49.23 34.46
N ARG A 6 -0.04 48.27 35.17
CA ARG A 6 0.63 47.50 36.25
C ARG A 6 0.10 46.07 36.29
N SER A 7 0.92 45.15 36.80
CA SER A 7 0.53 43.75 37.04
C SER A 7 -0.66 43.65 38.00
N GLU A 8 -1.51 42.65 37.77
CA GLU A 8 -2.62 42.33 38.67
C GLU A 8 -2.12 41.76 40.01
N LYS A 9 -2.90 41.93 41.07
CA LYS A 9 -2.56 41.42 42.40
C LYS A 9 -2.78 39.91 42.43
N MET A 10 -1.71 39.16 42.70
CA MET A 10 -1.74 37.71 42.85
C MET A 10 -1.77 37.32 44.33
N THR A 11 -2.47 36.24 44.65
CA THR A 11 -2.52 35.66 46.00
C THR A 11 -2.16 34.18 45.93
N LEU A 12 -1.36 33.71 46.89
CA LEU A 12 -1.07 32.29 47.04
C LEU A 12 -2.16 31.62 47.89
N CYS A 13 -2.84 30.64 47.32
CA CYS A 13 -3.88 29.86 47.98
C CYS A 13 -3.45 28.40 48.10
N GLN A 14 -3.90 27.72 49.16
CA GLN A 14 -3.76 26.27 49.32
C GLN A 14 -5.12 25.62 49.10
N ILE A 15 -5.19 24.64 48.21
CA ILE A 15 -6.42 23.93 47.86
C ILE A 15 -6.37 22.54 48.48
N PHE A 16 -7.42 22.18 49.22
CA PHE A 16 -7.61 20.82 49.74
C PHE A 16 -8.74 20.16 48.93
N LEU A 17 -8.40 19.12 48.18
CA LEU A 17 -9.34 18.40 47.32
C LEU A 17 -9.57 16.99 47.87
N ALA A 18 -10.84 16.59 47.98
CA ALA A 18 -11.19 15.19 48.15
C ALA A 18 -10.86 14.44 46.84
N PRO A 19 -10.31 13.22 46.90
CA PRO A 19 -9.88 12.48 45.71
C PRO A 19 -11.03 12.18 44.74
N GLU A 20 -12.25 11.97 45.24
CA GLU A 20 -13.43 11.69 44.42
C GLU A 20 -13.92 12.91 43.62
N ALA A 21 -13.76 14.11 44.18
CA ALA A 21 -14.17 15.36 43.54
C ALA A 21 -13.01 16.07 42.84
N ALA A 22 -11.80 15.52 42.88
CA ALA A 22 -10.61 16.17 42.35
C ALA A 22 -10.73 16.40 40.82
N TYR A 23 -11.25 15.43 40.07
CA TYR A 23 -11.38 15.54 38.62
C TYR A 23 -12.31 16.70 38.22
N ASN A 24 -13.55 16.71 38.73
CA ASN A 24 -14.55 17.73 38.38
C ASN A 24 -14.09 19.14 38.81
N ASN A 25 -13.59 19.29 40.04
CA ASN A 25 -13.11 20.60 40.51
C ASN A 25 -11.92 21.11 39.69
N MET A 26 -11.02 20.21 39.25
CA MET A 26 -9.88 20.60 38.40
C MET A 26 -10.33 20.97 36.98
N ALA A 27 -11.35 20.29 36.44
CA ALA A 27 -11.98 20.65 35.18
C ALA A 27 -12.61 22.05 35.24
N ASP A 28 -13.45 22.31 36.25
CA ASP A 28 -14.11 23.61 36.45
C ASP A 28 -13.07 24.74 36.61
N LEU A 29 -11.98 24.49 37.35
CA LEU A 29 -10.87 25.44 37.49
C LEU A 29 -10.14 25.69 36.16
N GLY A 30 -10.03 24.67 35.31
CA GLY A 30 -9.47 24.76 33.97
C GLY A 30 -10.31 25.64 33.04
N GLU A 31 -11.64 25.48 33.09
CA GLU A 31 -12.59 26.30 32.32
C GLU A 31 -12.59 27.77 32.76
N LEU A 32 -12.43 28.03 34.07
CA LEU A 32 -12.30 29.39 34.61
C LEU A 32 -10.97 30.06 34.22
N GLY A 33 -9.90 29.29 33.99
CA GLY A 33 -8.61 29.79 33.50
C GLY A 33 -7.88 30.78 34.41
N CYS A 34 -8.20 30.82 35.71
CA CYS A 34 -7.74 31.88 36.64
C CYS A 34 -6.67 31.41 37.65
N VAL A 35 -6.18 30.17 37.53
CA VAL A 35 -5.26 29.56 38.50
C VAL A 35 -3.97 29.13 37.82
N GLN A 36 -2.84 29.38 38.50
CA GLN A 36 -1.53 28.85 38.13
C GLN A 36 -1.06 27.86 39.20
N PHE A 37 -0.87 26.60 38.82
CA PHE A 37 -0.37 25.57 39.73
C PHE A 37 1.15 25.66 39.91
N ARG A 38 1.62 25.45 41.14
CA ARG A 38 3.04 25.26 41.45
C ARG A 38 3.32 23.78 41.68
N ASP A 39 4.43 23.31 41.12
CA ASP A 39 4.87 21.93 41.34
C ASP A 39 5.38 21.77 42.78
N LEU A 40 4.66 20.97 43.57
CA LEU A 40 5.06 20.59 44.93
C LEU A 40 5.98 19.36 44.91
N ASN A 41 5.99 18.58 43.83
CA ASN A 41 6.68 17.29 43.70
C ASN A 41 7.87 17.40 42.73
N HIS A 42 8.72 18.42 42.92
CA HIS A 42 9.88 18.68 42.07
C HIS A 42 10.95 17.58 42.15
N ASP A 43 11.08 16.91 43.30
CA ASP A 43 12.03 15.82 43.51
C ASP A 43 11.55 14.47 42.96
N VAL A 44 10.27 14.37 42.56
CA VAL A 44 9.67 13.12 42.08
C VAL A 44 9.73 13.07 40.56
N THR A 45 10.34 12.02 40.03
CA THR A 45 10.43 11.79 38.58
C THR A 45 9.03 11.59 37.99
N ASN A 46 8.82 12.03 36.75
CA ASN A 46 7.51 11.95 36.07
C ASN A 46 6.84 10.59 36.17
N TYR A 47 7.59 9.47 36.05
CA TYR A 47 7.04 8.11 36.10
C TYR A 47 6.53 7.66 37.48
N GLN A 48 6.98 8.30 38.56
CA GLN A 48 6.58 7.95 39.93
C GLN A 48 5.39 8.79 40.40
N ARG A 49 4.89 9.73 39.57
CA ARG A 49 3.74 10.56 39.89
C ARG A 49 2.47 9.71 39.87
N LYS A 50 1.47 10.13 40.64
CA LYS A 50 0.24 9.36 40.89
C LYS A 50 -0.59 9.07 39.63
N PHE A 51 -0.68 10.02 38.70
CA PHE A 51 -1.60 9.98 37.55
C PHE A 51 -0.92 9.63 36.20
N VAL A 52 0.19 8.89 36.24
CA VAL A 52 0.99 8.60 35.03
C VAL A 52 0.25 7.68 34.06
N ASN A 53 -0.53 6.74 34.58
CA ASN A 53 -1.24 5.77 33.75
C ASN A 53 -2.36 6.45 32.97
N GLU A 54 -3.07 7.38 33.60
CA GLU A 54 -4.13 8.19 32.99
C GLU A 54 -3.57 9.10 31.89
N VAL A 55 -2.42 9.73 32.13
CA VAL A 55 -1.74 10.54 31.10
C VAL A 55 -1.31 9.68 29.91
N ARG A 56 -0.76 8.48 30.15
CA ARG A 56 -0.40 7.54 29.07
C ARG A 56 -1.61 7.08 28.26
N ARG A 57 -2.75 6.88 28.92
CA ARG A 57 -4.02 6.52 28.25
C ARG A 57 -4.47 7.63 27.30
N CYS A 58 -4.37 8.88 27.72
CA CYS A 58 -4.68 10.03 26.85
C CYS A 58 -3.68 10.15 25.68
N ASP A 59 -2.38 9.94 25.90
CA ASP A 59 -1.36 9.97 24.84
C ASP A 59 -1.59 8.86 23.79
N GLU A 60 -2.06 7.69 24.24
CA GLU A 60 -2.48 6.60 23.36
C GLU A 60 -3.69 7.01 22.51
N MET A 61 -4.75 7.56 23.12
CA MET A 61 -5.91 8.09 22.39
C MET A 61 -5.51 9.19 21.40
N GLU A 62 -4.58 10.08 21.77
CA GLU A 62 -4.04 11.12 20.87
C GLU A 62 -3.27 10.49 19.69
N ARG A 63 -2.52 9.41 19.92
CA ARG A 63 -1.87 8.64 18.85
C ARG A 63 -2.90 8.08 17.87
N GLN A 64 -4.00 7.52 18.36
CA GLN A 64 -5.09 7.00 17.53
C GLN A 64 -5.74 8.11 16.69
N ILE A 65 -6.05 9.26 17.30
CA ILE A 65 -6.61 10.42 16.59
C ILE A 65 -5.66 10.92 15.51
N ARG A 66 -4.35 11.01 15.80
CA ARG A 66 -3.34 11.41 14.79
C ARG A 66 -3.28 10.44 13.61
N TYR A 67 -3.41 9.14 13.86
CA TYR A 67 -3.49 8.14 12.79
C TYR A 67 -4.74 8.34 11.94
N ILE A 68 -5.92 8.46 12.57
CA ILE A 68 -7.19 8.67 11.85
C ILE A 68 -7.14 9.96 11.03
N THR A 69 -6.63 11.05 11.60
CA THR A 69 -6.51 12.35 10.90
C THR A 69 -5.64 12.21 9.65
N ARG A 70 -4.53 11.47 9.75
CA ARG A 70 -3.65 11.21 8.60
C ARG A 70 -4.33 10.40 7.50
N GLU A 71 -5.08 9.36 7.85
CA GLU A 71 -5.83 8.56 6.86
C GLU A 71 -6.90 9.42 6.17
N LEU A 72 -7.58 10.31 6.90
CA LEU A 72 -8.55 11.24 6.32
C LEU A 72 -7.91 12.26 5.38
N GLU A 73 -6.74 12.78 5.72
CA GLU A 73 -5.96 13.68 4.85
C GLU A 73 -5.52 12.98 3.56
N MET A 74 -5.16 11.69 3.63
CA MET A 74 -4.78 10.89 2.45
C MET A 74 -5.94 10.70 1.47
N GLU A 75 -7.18 10.65 1.95
CA GLU A 75 -8.39 10.54 1.14
C GLU A 75 -9.01 11.91 0.78
N ASP A 76 -8.30 13.02 1.04
CA ASP A 76 -8.75 14.42 0.80
C ASP A 76 -10.09 14.77 1.48
N ILE A 77 -10.36 14.14 2.64
CA ILE A 77 -11.55 14.43 3.45
C ILE A 77 -11.24 15.62 4.37
N LYS A 78 -11.79 16.79 4.03
CA LYS A 78 -11.61 18.00 4.84
C LYS A 78 -12.42 17.91 6.13
N LEU A 79 -11.72 17.81 7.25
CA LEU A 79 -12.30 18.00 8.58
C LEU A 79 -12.81 19.44 8.69
N LYS A 80 -14.03 19.60 9.20
CA LYS A 80 -14.58 20.92 9.50
C LYS A 80 -14.08 21.32 10.88
N ASP A 81 -13.30 22.39 10.95
CA ASP A 81 -12.87 22.94 12.22
C ASP A 81 -14.10 23.46 12.99
N VAL A 82 -14.30 22.94 14.21
CA VAL A 82 -15.34 23.40 15.13
C VAL A 82 -14.69 24.40 16.08
N TYR A 83 -14.84 25.70 15.79
CA TYR A 83 -14.30 26.77 16.63
C TYR A 83 -15.31 27.31 17.64
N ASP A 84 -16.62 27.15 17.39
CA ASP A 84 -17.67 27.84 18.13
C ASP A 84 -18.25 27.04 19.31
N ASP A 85 -18.12 25.70 19.30
CA ASP A 85 -18.72 24.80 20.30
C ASP A 85 -17.65 23.88 20.92
N ILE A 86 -16.72 24.44 21.70
CA ILE A 86 -15.77 23.63 22.47
C ILE A 86 -16.55 23.00 23.64
N PRO A 87 -16.71 21.67 23.68
CA PRO A 87 -17.42 21.03 24.78
C PRO A 87 -16.61 21.17 26.08
N GLY A 88 -17.33 21.21 27.21
CA GLY A 88 -16.71 21.14 28.53
C GLY A 88 -15.97 19.82 28.75
N ALA A 89 -15.20 19.76 29.83
CA ALA A 89 -14.42 18.56 30.12
C ALA A 89 -15.32 17.31 30.30
N PRO A 90 -15.04 16.20 29.59
CA PRO A 90 -15.86 14.99 29.68
C PRO A 90 -15.72 14.30 31.03
N ASN A 91 -16.74 13.55 31.44
CA ASN A 91 -16.68 12.76 32.67
C ASN A 91 -15.71 11.58 32.54
N PRO A 92 -15.10 11.07 33.62
CA PRO A 92 -14.17 9.93 33.56
C PRO A 92 -14.76 8.65 32.95
N ARG A 93 -16.08 8.47 33.07
CA ARG A 93 -16.82 7.37 32.42
C ARG A 93 -16.89 7.56 30.90
N GLU A 94 -17.25 8.77 30.46
CA GLU A 94 -17.31 9.13 29.04
C GLU A 94 -15.94 9.00 28.37
N VAL A 95 -14.85 9.36 29.06
CA VAL A 95 -13.47 9.14 28.56
C VAL A 95 -13.23 7.66 28.24
N SER A 96 -13.82 6.75 29.00
CA SER A 96 -13.66 5.31 28.77
C SER A 96 -14.52 4.80 27.61
N GLU A 97 -15.69 5.39 27.40
CA GLU A 97 -16.50 5.12 26.21
C GLU A 97 -15.82 5.67 24.95
N LEU A 98 -15.23 6.86 25.01
CA LEU A 98 -14.47 7.48 23.92
C LEU A 98 -13.25 6.64 23.54
N GLU A 99 -12.51 6.12 24.51
CA GLU A 99 -11.39 5.20 24.23
C GLU A 99 -11.86 3.97 23.46
N ALA A 100 -12.93 3.30 23.92
CA ALA A 100 -13.46 2.13 23.24
C ALA A 100 -13.96 2.45 21.82
N GLN A 101 -14.55 3.63 21.61
CA GLN A 101 -14.97 4.09 20.29
C GLN A 101 -13.78 4.39 19.37
N LEU A 102 -12.74 5.04 19.87
CA LEU A 102 -11.51 5.34 19.12
C LEU A 102 -10.77 4.05 18.74
N GLU A 103 -10.63 3.11 19.67
CA GLU A 103 -9.99 1.82 19.40
C GLU A 103 -10.75 1.04 18.33
N LYS A 104 -12.09 0.99 18.43
CA LYS A 104 -12.93 0.36 17.41
C LYS A 104 -12.77 1.02 16.04
N ALA A 105 -12.81 2.36 15.99
CA ALA A 105 -12.66 3.11 14.75
C ALA A 105 -11.28 2.92 14.12
N GLU A 106 -10.21 2.93 14.93
CA GLU A 106 -8.84 2.66 14.46
C GLU A 106 -8.73 1.23 13.87
N CYS A 107 -9.31 0.23 14.55
CA CYS A 107 -9.31 -1.15 14.10
C CYS A 107 -10.04 -1.29 12.75
N GLU A 108 -11.25 -0.72 12.64
CA GLU A 108 -12.03 -0.72 11.39
C GLU A 108 -11.29 -0.02 10.24
N ILE A 109 -10.68 1.14 10.50
CA ILE A 109 -9.92 1.88 9.46
C ILE A 109 -8.67 1.09 9.05
N ARG A 110 -7.95 0.48 9.99
CA ARG A 110 -6.77 -0.34 9.69
C ARG A 110 -7.14 -1.56 8.86
N GLU A 111 -8.17 -2.30 9.26
CA GLU A 111 -8.67 -3.47 8.51
C GLU A 111 -9.14 -3.06 7.11
N MET A 112 -9.87 -1.96 6.99
CA MET A 112 -10.33 -1.46 5.70
C MET A 112 -9.17 -1.02 4.80
N SER A 113 -8.15 -0.37 5.36
CA SER A 113 -6.94 0.05 4.64
C SER A 113 -6.16 -1.17 4.12
N GLU A 114 -5.95 -2.19 4.96
CA GLU A 114 -5.30 -3.45 4.54
C GLU A 114 -6.11 -4.16 3.45
N ASN A 115 -7.43 -4.24 3.60
CA ASN A 115 -8.31 -4.82 2.60
C ASN A 115 -8.28 -4.04 1.27
N ASN A 116 -8.22 -2.72 1.32
CA ASN A 116 -8.12 -1.85 0.14
C ASN A 116 -6.80 -2.08 -0.60
N VAL A 117 -5.67 -2.15 0.12
CA VAL A 117 -4.36 -2.46 -0.49
C VAL A 117 -4.37 -3.85 -1.12
N ASN A 118 -4.92 -4.86 -0.45
CA ASN A 118 -5.03 -6.21 -0.99
C ASN A 118 -5.91 -6.26 -2.24
N LEU A 119 -7.06 -5.57 -2.23
CA LEU A 119 -7.95 -5.49 -3.39
C LEU A 119 -7.28 -4.79 -4.58
N LYS A 120 -6.61 -3.65 -4.35
CA LYS A 120 -5.84 -2.94 -5.38
C LYS A 120 -4.71 -3.80 -5.93
N SER A 121 -4.03 -4.58 -5.08
CA SER A 121 -2.97 -5.52 -5.51
C SER A 121 -3.55 -6.62 -6.41
N ASN A 122 -4.67 -7.23 -6.00
CA ASN A 122 -5.35 -8.25 -6.80
C ASN A 122 -5.85 -7.69 -8.15
N LEU A 123 -6.40 -6.47 -8.15
CA LEU A 123 -6.81 -5.79 -9.37
C LEU A 123 -5.61 -5.54 -10.29
N LEU A 124 -4.48 -5.08 -9.74
CA LEU A 124 -3.25 -4.89 -10.51
C LEU A 124 -2.76 -6.20 -11.13
N GLU A 125 -2.73 -7.30 -10.37
CA GLU A 125 -2.32 -8.61 -10.87
C GLU A 125 -3.22 -9.11 -12.01
N LEU A 126 -4.54 -8.98 -11.86
CA LEU A 126 -5.50 -9.38 -12.89
C LEU A 126 -5.43 -8.48 -14.13
N THR A 127 -5.23 -7.17 -13.94
CA THR A 127 -5.07 -6.21 -15.04
C THR A 127 -3.79 -6.49 -15.81
N GLU A 128 -2.68 -6.76 -15.12
CA GLU A 128 -1.42 -7.16 -15.73
C GLU A 128 -1.56 -8.46 -16.51
N LEU A 129 -2.19 -9.47 -15.92
CA LEU A 129 -2.47 -10.74 -16.59
C LEU A 129 -3.30 -10.52 -17.85
N CYS A 130 -4.35 -9.72 -17.79
CA CYS A 130 -5.19 -9.39 -18.94
C CYS A 130 -4.36 -8.75 -20.07
N LYS A 131 -3.57 -7.71 -19.77
CA LYS A 131 -2.71 -7.04 -20.76
C LYS A 131 -1.63 -7.95 -21.32
N VAL A 132 -1.06 -8.84 -20.49
CA VAL A 132 -0.09 -9.86 -20.95
C VAL A 132 -0.77 -10.81 -21.93
N LEU A 133 -1.96 -11.34 -21.63
CA LEU A 133 -2.67 -12.25 -22.52
C LEU A 133 -3.03 -11.57 -23.86
N GLU A 134 -3.48 -10.32 -23.84
CA GLU A 134 -3.78 -9.53 -25.05
C GLU A 134 -2.54 -9.29 -25.91
N LYS A 135 -1.43 -8.80 -25.31
CA LYS A 135 -0.20 -8.50 -26.06
C LYS A 135 0.58 -9.76 -26.46
N THR A 136 0.45 -10.85 -25.70
CA THR A 136 1.05 -12.13 -26.10
C THR A 136 0.37 -12.73 -27.32
N GLN A 137 -0.94 -12.52 -27.51
CA GLN A 137 -1.65 -13.01 -28.69
C GLN A 137 -0.98 -12.55 -29.99
N THR A 138 -0.63 -11.27 -30.11
CA THR A 138 0.09 -10.76 -31.29
C THR A 138 1.46 -11.41 -31.47
N PHE A 139 2.20 -11.65 -30.39
CA PHE A 139 3.53 -12.26 -30.45
C PHE A 139 3.53 -13.70 -30.94
N PHE A 140 2.52 -14.49 -30.54
CA PHE A 140 2.35 -15.87 -30.98
C PHE A 140 1.81 -15.96 -32.41
N THR A 141 0.91 -15.07 -32.81
CA THR A 141 0.42 -15.02 -34.20
C THR A 141 1.56 -14.70 -35.17
N GLU A 142 2.43 -13.73 -34.87
CA GLU A 142 3.62 -13.47 -35.69
C GLU A 142 4.56 -14.69 -35.81
N GLN A 143 4.69 -15.49 -34.75
CA GLN A 143 5.53 -16.69 -34.79
C GLN A 143 4.93 -17.79 -35.66
N THR A 144 3.60 -17.95 -35.68
CA THR A 144 2.95 -18.84 -36.65
C THR A 144 3.14 -18.40 -38.09
N VAL A 145 3.30 -17.09 -38.35
CA VAL A 145 3.61 -16.57 -39.69
C VAL A 145 5.08 -16.84 -40.05
N ILE A 146 6.02 -16.70 -39.11
CA ILE A 146 7.45 -17.03 -39.33
C ILE A 146 7.65 -18.52 -39.59
N ASP A 147 6.97 -19.41 -38.83
CA ASP A 147 6.98 -20.86 -39.07
C ASP A 147 6.34 -21.24 -40.42
N MET A 148 5.37 -20.46 -40.92
CA MET A 148 4.77 -20.66 -42.24
C MET A 148 5.65 -20.13 -43.39
N GLU A 149 6.35 -19.01 -43.19
CA GLU A 149 7.22 -18.38 -44.20
C GLU A 149 8.54 -19.14 -44.39
N GLU A 150 9.13 -19.72 -43.34
CA GLU A 150 10.29 -20.61 -43.49
C GLU A 150 9.93 -21.94 -44.18
N HIS A 151 8.68 -22.41 -44.05
CA HIS A 151 8.21 -23.66 -44.65
C HIS A 151 7.84 -23.56 -46.14
N ALA A 152 7.69 -22.34 -46.69
CA ALA A 152 7.48 -22.18 -48.13
C ALA A 152 8.78 -22.30 -48.95
N ASN A 153 9.96 -22.25 -48.32
CA ASN A 153 11.26 -22.18 -49.01
C ASN A 153 12.23 -23.34 -48.76
N SER A 154 11.88 -24.33 -47.94
CA SER A 154 12.72 -25.52 -47.74
C SER A 154 11.87 -26.79 -47.75
N GLY A 155 11.91 -27.49 -48.88
CA GLY A 155 11.35 -28.82 -49.00
C GLY A 155 12.03 -29.84 -48.07
N THR A 156 11.24 -30.82 -47.64
CA THR A 156 11.67 -32.09 -47.02
C THR A 156 12.46 -31.96 -45.72
N PHE A 157 11.73 -31.87 -44.59
CA PHE A 157 12.17 -32.51 -43.35
C PHE A 157 11.01 -33.31 -42.75
N THR A 158 11.25 -34.61 -42.66
CA THR A 158 10.43 -35.62 -42.00
C THR A 158 10.20 -35.25 -40.54
N GLY A 159 8.94 -35.29 -40.11
CA GLY A 159 8.55 -35.08 -38.73
C GLY A 159 9.09 -36.18 -37.83
N GLU A 160 9.78 -35.75 -36.77
CA GLU A 160 9.79 -36.27 -35.40
C GLU A 160 10.93 -35.55 -34.67
N GLN A 161 10.63 -34.91 -33.52
CA GLN A 161 11.47 -33.98 -32.76
C GLN A 161 11.43 -32.50 -33.19
N ARG A 162 10.22 -31.94 -33.28
CA ARG A 162 10.04 -30.49 -33.03
C ARG A 162 10.37 -30.24 -31.55
N GLY A 163 11.51 -29.62 -31.28
CA GLY A 163 11.89 -29.27 -29.91
C GLY A 163 10.82 -28.37 -29.28
N HIS A 164 10.20 -28.84 -28.19
CA HIS A 164 9.21 -28.04 -27.46
C HIS A 164 9.92 -26.83 -26.86
N LEU A 165 9.71 -25.64 -27.45
CA LEU A 165 10.16 -24.38 -26.88
C LEU A 165 9.31 -24.08 -25.64
N GLY A 166 9.97 -23.83 -24.52
CA GLY A 166 9.35 -23.27 -23.34
C GLY A 166 9.26 -21.76 -23.49
N PHE A 167 8.25 -21.14 -22.87
CA PHE A 167 8.21 -19.69 -22.76
C PHE A 167 7.82 -19.25 -21.35
N ILE A 168 8.24 -18.03 -21.01
CA ILE A 168 7.86 -17.32 -19.79
C ILE A 168 7.28 -15.97 -20.22
N ALA A 169 6.10 -15.66 -19.73
CA ALA A 169 5.48 -14.35 -19.89
C ALA A 169 5.48 -13.61 -18.55
N GLY A 170 5.61 -12.28 -18.61
CA GLY A 170 5.60 -11.45 -17.42
C GLY A 170 5.54 -9.97 -17.74
N VAL A 171 5.54 -9.17 -16.68
CA VAL A 171 5.52 -7.71 -16.73
C VAL A 171 6.75 -7.16 -16.02
N LEU A 172 7.36 -6.12 -16.59
CA LEU A 172 8.53 -5.44 -16.05
C LEU A 172 8.35 -3.92 -16.12
N SER A 173 8.99 -3.17 -15.23
CA SER A 173 9.08 -1.71 -15.35
C SER A 173 9.82 -1.30 -16.64
N ARG A 174 9.24 -0.36 -17.39
CA ARG A 174 9.75 0.08 -18.71
C ARG A 174 11.21 0.54 -18.67
N GLN A 175 11.63 1.18 -17.57
CA GLN A 175 12.99 1.68 -17.39
C GLN A 175 14.05 0.56 -17.32
N ARG A 176 13.64 -0.66 -16.94
CA ARG A 176 14.56 -1.79 -16.71
C ARG A 176 14.63 -2.76 -17.90
N VAL A 177 13.82 -2.57 -18.92
CA VAL A 177 13.70 -3.48 -20.09
C VAL A 177 15.05 -3.70 -20.77
N TYR A 178 15.79 -2.62 -21.07
CA TYR A 178 17.08 -2.73 -21.76
C TYR A 178 18.13 -3.49 -20.93
N ALA A 179 18.20 -3.24 -19.62
CA ALA A 179 19.12 -3.94 -18.73
C ALA A 179 18.75 -5.42 -18.58
N PHE A 180 17.45 -5.72 -18.52
CA PHE A 180 16.90 -7.06 -18.45
C PHE A 180 17.24 -7.89 -19.71
N GLU A 181 17.00 -7.35 -20.90
CA GLU A 181 17.30 -8.03 -22.17
C GLU A 181 18.80 -8.35 -22.29
N ARG A 182 19.67 -7.40 -21.95
CA ARG A 182 21.12 -7.64 -21.96
C ARG A 182 21.57 -8.71 -20.99
N MET A 183 20.97 -8.77 -19.79
CA MET A 183 21.29 -9.80 -18.81
C MET A 183 20.85 -11.18 -19.28
N LEU A 184 19.64 -11.26 -19.81
CA LEU A 184 19.10 -12.47 -20.42
C LEU A 184 20.00 -12.98 -21.56
N TRP A 185 20.39 -12.10 -22.49
CA TRP A 185 21.27 -12.44 -23.60
C TRP A 185 22.65 -12.96 -23.14
N ARG A 186 23.24 -12.34 -22.10
CA ARG A 186 24.53 -12.77 -21.52
C ARG A 186 24.48 -14.17 -20.93
N ILE A 187 23.37 -14.54 -20.29
CA ILE A 187 23.22 -15.84 -19.62
C ILE A 187 22.89 -16.96 -20.62
N SER A 188 22.11 -16.64 -21.66
CA SER A 188 21.72 -17.60 -22.70
C SER A 188 22.72 -17.72 -23.85
N ARG A 189 23.71 -16.81 -23.93
CA ARG A 189 24.68 -16.70 -25.04
C ARG A 189 23.99 -16.57 -26.41
N GLY A 190 22.81 -15.95 -26.44
CA GLY A 190 22.04 -15.73 -27.67
C GLY A 190 21.02 -16.84 -28.00
N ASN A 191 20.93 -17.91 -27.20
CA ASN A 191 19.97 -19.01 -27.44
C ASN A 191 18.56 -18.73 -26.91
N MET A 192 18.07 -17.48 -27.00
CA MET A 192 16.74 -17.10 -26.54
C MET A 192 16.17 -15.96 -27.38
N LEU A 193 14.86 -15.95 -27.52
CA LEU A 193 14.12 -14.89 -28.19
C LEU A 193 13.31 -14.13 -27.15
N VAL A 194 13.52 -12.82 -27.06
CA VAL A 194 12.75 -11.92 -26.18
C VAL A 194 11.86 -11.04 -27.05
N LYS A 195 10.55 -11.12 -26.85
CA LYS A 195 9.58 -10.17 -27.41
C LYS A 195 9.01 -9.33 -26.27
N HIS A 196 8.82 -8.03 -26.48
CA HIS A 196 8.25 -7.15 -25.48
C HIS A 196 7.31 -6.13 -26.13
N ALA A 197 6.24 -5.76 -25.42
CA ALA A 197 5.26 -4.77 -25.83
C ALA A 197 4.99 -3.85 -24.65
N ASP A 198 5.06 -2.56 -24.91
CA ASP A 198 4.77 -1.56 -23.90
C ASP A 198 3.27 -1.50 -23.60
N ILE A 199 2.93 -1.33 -22.32
CA ILE A 199 1.58 -1.07 -21.88
C ILE A 199 1.38 0.45 -21.89
N GLU A 200 0.40 0.92 -22.66
CA GLU A 200 0.13 2.34 -22.87
C GLU A 200 -0.42 3.03 -21.61
N GLU A 201 -1.25 2.30 -20.85
CA GLU A 201 -1.85 2.78 -19.62
C GLU A 201 -0.86 2.62 -18.43
N PRO A 202 -0.60 3.68 -17.65
CA PRO A 202 0.19 3.54 -16.45
C PRO A 202 -0.57 2.74 -15.38
N LEU A 203 0.13 1.82 -14.74
CA LEU A 203 -0.42 1.01 -13.65
C LEU A 203 -0.04 1.62 -12.31
N GLN A 204 -1.05 1.82 -11.46
CA GLN A 204 -0.87 2.38 -10.13
C GLN A 204 -0.34 1.31 -9.17
N ASP A 205 0.76 1.58 -8.48
CA ASP A 205 1.22 0.71 -7.40
C ASP A 205 0.25 0.80 -6.20
N PRO A 206 -0.32 -0.33 -5.72
CA PRO A 206 -1.34 -0.36 -4.67
C PRO A 206 -0.92 0.30 -3.36
N ARG A 207 0.39 0.35 -3.07
CA ARG A 207 0.89 0.88 -1.78
C ARG A 207 1.39 2.33 -1.89
N THR A 208 2.01 2.69 -3.00
CA THR A 208 2.61 4.03 -3.15
C THR A 208 1.69 5.00 -3.87
N GLY A 209 0.66 4.51 -4.56
CA GLY A 209 -0.22 5.33 -5.40
C GLY A 209 0.48 5.89 -6.64
N ILE A 210 1.75 5.53 -6.88
CA ILE A 210 2.56 6.06 -7.97
C ILE A 210 2.17 5.36 -9.27
N MET A 211 1.91 6.16 -10.29
CA MET A 211 1.65 5.70 -11.65
C MET A 211 2.96 5.25 -12.31
N THR A 212 3.07 3.96 -12.63
CA THR A 212 4.26 3.36 -13.22
C THR A 212 3.96 2.79 -14.60
N TYR A 213 4.78 3.15 -15.59
CA TYR A 213 4.73 2.51 -16.90
C TYR A 213 5.42 1.15 -16.86
N ARG A 214 4.71 0.15 -17.38
CA ARG A 214 5.16 -1.23 -17.43
C ARG A 214 5.15 -1.75 -18.87
N THR A 215 5.93 -2.81 -19.09
CA THR A 215 6.12 -3.46 -20.38
C THR A 215 5.88 -4.96 -20.18
N ALA A 216 4.98 -5.53 -20.98
CA ALA A 216 4.78 -6.97 -21.04
C ALA A 216 5.88 -7.60 -21.88
N PHE A 217 6.40 -8.74 -21.46
CA PHE A 217 7.44 -9.47 -22.19
C PHE A 217 7.12 -10.96 -22.28
N VAL A 218 7.65 -11.59 -23.32
CA VAL A 218 7.64 -13.03 -23.54
C VAL A 218 9.05 -13.46 -23.88
N VAL A 219 9.56 -14.42 -23.14
CA VAL A 219 10.89 -15.01 -23.36
C VAL A 219 10.70 -16.45 -23.79
N PHE A 220 11.14 -16.76 -25.01
CA PHE A 220 11.21 -18.12 -25.52
C PHE A 220 12.60 -18.71 -25.25
N TYR A 221 12.63 -19.93 -24.75
CA TYR A 221 13.86 -20.64 -24.41
C TYR A 221 13.72 -22.14 -24.70
N GLN A 222 14.86 -22.80 -24.84
CA GLN A 222 14.95 -24.25 -24.97
C GLN A 222 15.74 -24.82 -23.80
N GLY A 223 15.17 -25.82 -23.12
CA GLY A 223 15.82 -26.55 -22.02
C GLY A 223 15.52 -26.01 -20.61
N GLU A 224 15.48 -26.94 -19.66
CA GLU A 224 15.05 -26.68 -18.28
C GLU A 224 16.08 -25.90 -17.44
N GLN A 225 17.38 -26.10 -17.70
CA GLN A 225 18.44 -25.33 -17.01
C GLN A 225 18.37 -23.83 -17.31
N LEU A 226 17.95 -23.47 -18.53
CA LEU A 226 17.81 -22.07 -18.92
C LEU A 226 16.57 -21.44 -18.28
N ASN A 227 15.47 -22.18 -18.15
CA ASN A 227 14.27 -21.79 -17.39
C ASN A 227 14.62 -21.34 -15.96
N ALA A 228 15.35 -22.17 -15.21
CA ALA A 228 15.74 -21.87 -13.84
C ALA A 228 16.60 -20.60 -13.73
N ARG A 229 17.47 -20.35 -14.72
CA ARG A 229 18.29 -19.14 -14.78
C ARG A 229 17.47 -17.90 -15.14
N ILE A 230 16.58 -18.00 -16.13
CA ILE A 230 15.68 -16.90 -16.54
C ILE A 230 14.80 -16.48 -15.36
N ARG A 231 14.21 -17.43 -14.62
CA ARG A 231 13.39 -17.13 -13.43
C ARG A 231 14.18 -16.35 -12.38
N LYS A 232 15.44 -16.72 -12.11
CA LYS A 232 16.31 -15.98 -11.19
C LYS A 232 16.55 -14.54 -11.65
N VAL A 233 16.73 -14.32 -12.96
CA VAL A 233 16.85 -12.97 -13.53
C VAL A 233 15.54 -12.20 -13.35
N CYS A 234 14.40 -12.81 -13.67
CA CYS A 234 13.09 -12.18 -13.47
C CYS A 234 12.87 -11.76 -12.01
N THR A 235 13.19 -12.63 -11.04
CA THR A 235 13.12 -12.29 -9.61
C THR A 235 14.08 -11.14 -9.26
N GLY A 236 15.32 -11.16 -9.77
CA GLY A 236 16.30 -10.11 -9.49
C GLY A 236 15.94 -8.74 -10.07
N PHE A 237 15.18 -8.69 -11.18
CA PHE A 237 14.70 -7.45 -11.78
C PHE A 237 13.32 -7.00 -11.26
N HIS A 238 12.72 -7.78 -10.34
CA HIS A 238 11.36 -7.59 -9.82
C HIS A 238 10.29 -7.64 -10.93
N ALA A 239 10.40 -8.61 -11.83
CA ALA A 239 9.37 -8.90 -12.83
C ALA A 239 8.28 -9.79 -12.23
N SER A 240 7.01 -9.43 -12.50
CA SER A 240 5.85 -10.27 -12.17
C SER A 240 5.68 -11.32 -13.27
N LEU A 241 5.73 -12.60 -12.91
CA LEU A 241 5.59 -13.70 -13.85
C LEU A 241 4.15 -14.22 -13.84
N TYR A 242 3.57 -14.37 -15.02
CA TYR A 242 2.18 -14.82 -15.17
C TYR A 242 2.11 -16.12 -15.96
N PRO A 243 1.26 -17.08 -15.53
CA PRO A 243 1.01 -18.29 -16.32
C PRO A 243 0.24 -17.91 -17.58
N CYS A 244 0.78 -18.26 -18.74
CA CYS A 244 0.14 -18.05 -20.03
C CYS A 244 0.07 -19.39 -20.77
N PRO A 245 -1.12 -19.88 -21.16
CA PRO A 245 -1.29 -21.13 -21.90
C PRO A 245 -0.64 -21.10 -23.28
N ASN A 246 -0.17 -22.27 -23.73
CA ASN A 246 0.44 -22.44 -25.04
C ASN A 246 -0.62 -22.46 -26.16
N VAL A 247 -1.83 -22.93 -25.84
CA VAL A 247 -2.92 -23.11 -26.80
C VAL A 247 -3.73 -21.83 -26.93
N HIS A 248 -4.03 -21.43 -28.18
CA HIS A 248 -4.77 -20.20 -28.47
C HIS A 248 -6.17 -20.19 -27.85
N HIS A 249 -6.94 -21.28 -27.97
CA HIS A 249 -8.27 -21.39 -27.37
C HIS A 249 -8.26 -21.29 -25.83
N GLU A 250 -7.33 -21.98 -25.15
CA GLU A 250 -7.20 -21.92 -23.68
C GLU A 250 -6.83 -20.51 -23.20
N ARG A 251 -6.05 -19.77 -24.01
CA ARG A 251 -5.70 -18.38 -23.73
C ARG A 251 -6.91 -17.46 -23.85
N ASP A 252 -7.74 -17.63 -24.87
CA ASP A 252 -8.97 -16.86 -25.06
C ASP A 252 -9.99 -17.17 -23.93
N ASP A 253 -10.07 -18.43 -23.49
CA ASP A 253 -10.87 -18.82 -22.32
C ASP A 253 -10.38 -18.16 -21.03
N MET A 254 -9.07 -18.18 -20.80
CA MET A 254 -8.45 -17.54 -19.63
C MET A 254 -8.65 -16.02 -19.66
N LEU A 255 -8.49 -15.39 -20.82
CA LEU A 255 -8.72 -13.96 -21.02
C LEU A 255 -10.18 -13.58 -20.76
N ARG A 256 -11.14 -14.38 -21.25
CA ARG A 256 -12.56 -14.19 -20.92
C ARG A 256 -12.80 -14.32 -19.42
N GLY A 257 -12.26 -15.36 -18.79
CA GLY A 257 -12.40 -15.57 -17.35
C GLY A 257 -11.80 -14.46 -16.49
N VAL A 258 -10.67 -13.88 -16.91
CA VAL A 258 -10.05 -12.73 -16.25
C VAL A 258 -10.88 -11.46 -16.44
N ARG A 259 -11.41 -11.22 -17.64
CA ARG A 259 -12.31 -10.08 -17.89
C ARG A 259 -13.58 -10.12 -17.05
N THR A 260 -14.22 -11.28 -16.93
CA THR A 260 -15.41 -11.46 -16.07
C THR A 260 -15.11 -11.29 -14.58
N ARG A 261 -13.84 -11.43 -14.15
CA ARG A 261 -13.43 -11.16 -12.76
C ARG A 261 -13.03 -9.70 -12.53
N LEU A 262 -12.72 -8.97 -13.61
CA LEU A 262 -12.37 -7.56 -13.58
C LEU A 262 -13.62 -6.66 -13.67
N GLU A 263 -14.68 -7.14 -14.34
CA GLU A 263 -16.04 -6.57 -14.32
C GLU A 263 -16.75 -6.82 -12.97
#